data_AF-A0A947TJ95-F1
#
_entry.id   AF-A0A947TJ95-F1
#
_cell.length_a   1.000
_cell.length_b   1.000
_cell.length_c   1.000
_cell.angle_alpha   90.00
_cell.angle_beta   90.00
_cell.angle_gamma   90.00
#
_symmetry.space_group_name_H-M   'P 1'
#
loop_
_entity.id
_entity.type
_entity.pdbx_description
1 polymer ?
#
loop_
_entity_poly.entity_id
_entity_poly.type
_entity_poly.pdbx_seq_one_letter_code
_entity_poly.pdbx_strand_id
1 'polypeptide(L)'
;MLHYTDRKNRIHIITLDRILAGDISERLSEYAGTNSVQLIMPGSGQSITPEDILKTARDTTDSRILIMDVRTHTKPRLQQAYSDIARFNRPDLSNFCHTVLIGDGPSNFLLQSKGINAFQNYLSDLRYDYSPAVFFASSFLYYTQQEIQELIFDHNNAMPEKIPKRLEKYFKKDVPVKTIYEYFRAAEKQGDIKIKRKKQRLRQLKKIFLKLVAEDLPDGGDRLAEALTKQGCSFPGEALKLNVYPFFFEEWIWDLLKFIPRPVKD
;
A
#
# COMPACT_ATOMS: atom_id res chain seq x y z
N MET A 1 -4.47 1.55 -30.37
CA MET A 1 -4.61 1.12 -28.97
C MET A 1 -5.88 1.76 -28.43
N LEU A 2 -6.74 1.05 -27.68
CA LEU A 2 -7.97 1.64 -27.13
C LEU A 2 -7.61 2.51 -25.91
N HIS A 3 -7.99 3.78 -25.94
CA HIS A 3 -7.86 4.70 -24.80
C HIS A 3 -9.19 4.81 -24.07
N TYR A 4 -9.15 4.77 -22.74
CA TYR A 4 -10.29 4.98 -21.86
C TYR A 4 -10.13 6.35 -21.19
N THR A 5 -10.53 7.41 -21.90
CA THR A 5 -10.38 8.80 -21.43
C THR A 5 -11.50 9.25 -20.50
N ASP A 6 -12.71 8.67 -20.65
CA ASP A 6 -13.88 8.94 -19.81
C ASP A 6 -13.96 7.96 -18.61
N ARG A 7 -12.90 7.98 -17.78
CA ARG A 7 -12.84 7.15 -16.57
C ARG A 7 -13.73 7.73 -15.48
N LYS A 8 -14.51 6.85 -14.85
CA LYS A 8 -15.40 7.19 -13.74
C LYS A 8 -14.59 7.48 -12.49
N ASN A 9 -15.19 8.19 -11.55
CA ASN A 9 -14.61 8.44 -10.24
C ASN A 9 -14.62 7.17 -9.36
N ARG A 10 -13.84 6.16 -9.77
CA ARG A 10 -13.75 4.83 -9.20
C ARG A 10 -12.33 4.53 -8.76
N ILE A 11 -12.21 3.87 -7.61
CA ILE A 11 -10.96 3.32 -7.10
C ILE A 11 -11.14 1.82 -6.95
N HIS A 12 -10.34 1.04 -7.66
CA HIS A 12 -10.28 -0.40 -7.50
C HIS A 12 -9.23 -0.76 -6.45
N ILE A 13 -9.65 -1.52 -5.43
CA ILE A 13 -8.74 -2.09 -4.42
C ILE A 13 -8.46 -3.53 -4.82
N ILE A 14 -7.19 -3.83 -5.10
CA ILE A 14 -6.75 -5.10 -5.70
C ILE A 14 -5.80 -5.79 -4.72
N THR A 15 -6.37 -6.65 -3.87
CA THR A 15 -5.62 -7.42 -2.86
C THR A 15 -6.37 -8.70 -2.50
N LEU A 16 -5.64 -9.72 -2.06
CA LEU A 16 -6.20 -10.92 -1.43
C LEU A 16 -6.41 -10.75 0.08
N ASP A 17 -5.85 -9.70 0.68
CA ASP A 17 -5.88 -9.43 2.11
C ASP A 17 -7.08 -8.54 2.47
N ARG A 18 -8.04 -9.14 3.16
CA ARG A 18 -9.27 -8.48 3.62
C ARG A 18 -9.01 -7.41 4.67
N ILE A 19 -7.98 -7.60 5.50
CA ILE A 19 -7.63 -6.64 6.54
C ILE A 19 -7.10 -5.37 5.86
N LEU A 20 -6.21 -5.52 4.87
CA LEU A 20 -5.74 -4.39 4.08
C LEU A 20 -6.88 -3.74 3.28
N ALA A 21 -7.71 -4.54 2.60
CA ALA A 21 -8.84 -4.01 1.83
C ALA A 21 -9.81 -3.21 2.70
N GLY A 22 -10.13 -3.73 3.89
CA GLY A 22 -10.97 -3.07 4.88
C GLY A 22 -10.37 -1.76 5.37
N ASP A 23 -9.09 -1.76 5.78
CA ASP A 23 -8.44 -0.54 6.27
C ASP A 23 -8.35 0.55 5.19
N ILE A 24 -8.03 0.20 3.93
CA ILE A 24 -8.05 1.15 2.80
C ILE A 24 -9.46 1.71 2.60
N SER A 25 -10.47 0.83 2.54
CA SER A 25 -11.86 1.22 2.27
C SER A 25 -12.40 2.17 3.35
N GLU A 26 -12.14 1.86 4.62
CA GLU A 26 -12.56 2.68 5.74
C GLU A 26 -11.81 4.01 5.79
N ARG A 27 -10.50 4.04 5.47
CA ARG A 27 -9.74 5.29 5.40
C ARG A 27 -10.28 6.23 4.32
N LEU A 28 -10.54 5.70 3.14
CA LEU A 28 -11.01 6.49 2.01
C LEU A 28 -12.49 6.88 2.17
N SER A 29 -13.34 6.05 2.76
CA SER A 29 -14.73 6.45 3.02
C SER A 29 -14.84 7.55 4.09
N GLU A 30 -13.89 7.62 5.03
CA GLU A 30 -13.87 8.65 6.08
C GLU A 30 -13.13 9.93 5.69
N TYR A 31 -12.43 9.93 4.56
CA TYR A 31 -11.67 11.09 4.10
C TYR A 31 -12.54 11.97 3.20
N ALA A 32 -12.74 13.23 3.60
CA ALA A 32 -13.67 14.14 2.92
C ALA A 32 -13.39 14.34 1.42
N GLY A 33 -12.12 14.24 1.00
CA GLY A 33 -11.74 14.35 -0.42
C GLY A 33 -12.21 13.17 -1.28
N THR A 34 -12.62 12.05 -0.68
CA THR A 34 -12.98 10.82 -1.40
C THR A 34 -14.46 10.47 -1.30
N ASN A 35 -15.30 11.37 -0.76
CA ASN A 35 -16.75 11.16 -0.59
C ASN A 35 -17.51 10.90 -1.91
N SER A 36 -17.05 11.47 -3.03
CA SER A 36 -17.70 11.32 -4.34
C SER A 36 -17.18 10.12 -5.14
N VAL A 37 -16.33 9.30 -4.53
CA VAL A 37 -15.60 8.22 -5.20
C VAL A 37 -16.29 6.89 -4.90
N GLN A 38 -16.49 6.09 -5.93
CA GLN A 38 -16.95 4.71 -5.78
C GLN A 38 -15.74 3.79 -5.50
N LEU A 39 -15.71 3.19 -4.32
CA LEU A 39 -14.71 2.18 -3.97
C LEU A 39 -15.18 0.80 -4.45
N ILE A 40 -14.35 0.11 -5.24
CA ILE A 40 -14.61 -1.25 -5.70
C ILE A 40 -13.75 -2.21 -4.87
N MET A 41 -14.43 -3.03 -4.08
CA MET A 41 -13.81 -4.01 -3.18
C MET A 41 -13.43 -5.29 -3.91
N PRO A 42 -12.36 -5.98 -3.48
CA PRO A 42 -11.99 -7.28 -4.01
C PRO A 42 -12.97 -8.37 -3.53
N GLY A 43 -13.92 -8.76 -4.37
CA GLY A 43 -14.89 -9.84 -4.12
C GLY A 43 -16.00 -9.50 -3.10
N SER A 44 -16.90 -10.47 -2.87
CA SER A 44 -18.09 -10.32 -2.00
C SER A 44 -18.26 -11.43 -0.94
N GLY A 45 -17.36 -12.42 -0.89
CA GLY A 45 -17.49 -13.62 -0.04
C GLY A 45 -16.84 -13.55 1.35
N GLN A 46 -16.52 -14.71 1.96
CA GLN A 46 -15.72 -14.85 3.19
C GLN A 46 -14.21 -15.03 2.95
N SER A 47 -13.80 -15.40 1.74
CA SER A 47 -12.41 -15.37 1.25
C SER A 47 -12.33 -14.57 -0.07
N ILE A 48 -11.17 -14.00 -0.38
CA ILE A 48 -10.90 -13.37 -1.69
C ILE A 48 -9.98 -14.32 -2.43
N THR A 49 -10.36 -14.71 -3.64
CA THR A 49 -9.58 -15.62 -4.48
C THR A 49 -8.88 -14.87 -5.62
N PRO A 50 -7.79 -15.41 -6.18
CA PRO A 50 -7.19 -14.87 -7.39
C PRO A 50 -8.19 -14.74 -8.55
N GLU A 51 -9.13 -15.68 -8.67
CA GLU A 51 -10.17 -15.69 -9.69
C GLU A 51 -11.16 -14.54 -9.51
N ASP A 52 -11.47 -14.15 -8.27
CA ASP A 52 -12.31 -12.99 -7.99
C ASP A 52 -11.65 -11.71 -8.52
N ILE A 53 -10.33 -11.57 -8.33
CA ILE A 53 -9.56 -10.43 -8.83
C ILE A 53 -9.42 -10.47 -10.36
N LEU A 54 -9.20 -11.66 -10.92
CA LEU A 54 -9.06 -11.82 -12.36
C LEU A 54 -10.34 -11.40 -13.10
N LYS A 55 -11.52 -11.74 -12.55
CA LYS A 55 -12.82 -11.36 -13.14
C LYS A 55 -13.03 -9.84 -13.20
N THR A 56 -12.48 -9.09 -12.26
CA THR A 56 -12.60 -7.61 -12.25
C THR A 56 -11.53 -6.92 -13.08
N ALA A 57 -10.56 -7.65 -13.65
CA ALA A 57 -9.46 -7.06 -14.40
C ALA A 57 -9.93 -6.15 -15.54
N ARG A 58 -11.00 -6.53 -16.26
CA ARG A 58 -11.55 -5.70 -17.34
C ARG A 58 -12.27 -4.46 -16.82
N ASP A 59 -12.93 -4.55 -15.67
CA ASP A 59 -13.66 -3.45 -15.04
C ASP A 59 -12.72 -2.33 -14.57
N THR A 60 -11.44 -2.64 -14.35
CA THR A 60 -10.43 -1.62 -14.02
C THR A 60 -10.24 -0.55 -15.11
N THR A 61 -10.65 -0.82 -16.35
CA THR A 61 -10.55 0.14 -17.47
C THR A 61 -11.36 1.42 -17.27
N ASP A 62 -12.39 1.40 -16.40
CA ASP A 62 -13.18 2.59 -16.10
C ASP A 62 -12.78 3.30 -14.81
N SER A 63 -11.73 2.82 -14.13
CA SER A 63 -11.28 3.34 -12.84
C SER A 63 -10.16 4.37 -13.00
N ARG A 64 -10.18 5.41 -12.17
CA ARG A 64 -9.13 6.45 -12.16
C ARG A 64 -7.92 6.07 -11.31
N ILE A 65 -8.13 5.24 -10.28
CA ILE A 65 -7.03 4.77 -9.44
C ILE A 65 -7.15 3.26 -9.22
N LEU A 66 -6.02 2.57 -9.33
CA LEU A 66 -5.86 1.16 -9.01
C LEU A 66 -4.92 1.06 -7.80
N ILE A 67 -5.42 0.59 -6.66
CA ILE A 67 -4.59 0.33 -5.48
C ILE A 67 -4.23 -1.16 -5.49
N MET A 68 -2.97 -1.47 -5.78
CA MET A 68 -2.49 -2.84 -5.99
C MET A 68 -1.58 -3.28 -4.84
N ASP A 69 -1.86 -4.47 -4.30
CA ASP A 69 -1.09 -5.09 -3.24
C ASP A 69 0.06 -5.94 -3.80
N VAL A 70 1.26 -5.38 -3.81
CA VAL A 70 2.48 -6.02 -4.32
C VAL A 70 3.33 -6.63 -3.19
N ARG A 71 2.73 -6.90 -2.03
CA ARG A 71 3.38 -7.64 -0.94
C ARG A 71 3.72 -9.06 -1.38
N THR A 72 4.74 -9.63 -0.75
CA THR A 72 5.38 -10.91 -1.10
C THR A 72 4.39 -12.08 -1.13
N HIS A 73 3.42 -12.09 -0.22
CA HIS A 73 2.37 -13.13 -0.19
C HIS A 73 1.29 -12.97 -1.27
N THR A 74 1.04 -11.73 -1.73
CA THR A 74 -0.05 -11.42 -2.66
C THR A 74 0.45 -11.40 -4.11
N LYS A 75 1.61 -10.77 -4.36
CA LYS A 75 2.15 -10.51 -5.70
C LYS A 75 2.20 -11.77 -6.58
N PRO A 76 2.78 -12.92 -6.14
CA PRO A 76 2.87 -14.11 -6.99
C PRO A 76 1.50 -14.70 -7.33
N ARG A 77 0.55 -14.65 -6.39
CA ARG A 77 -0.79 -15.21 -6.55
C ARG A 77 -1.67 -14.38 -7.48
N LEU A 78 -1.39 -13.08 -7.59
CA LEU A 78 -2.13 -12.16 -8.46
C LEU A 78 -1.41 -11.84 -9.77
N GLN A 79 -0.30 -12.51 -10.09
CA GLN A 79 0.52 -12.20 -11.27
C GLN A 79 -0.28 -12.22 -12.59
N GLN A 80 -1.18 -13.19 -12.75
CA GLN A 80 -2.04 -13.27 -13.93
C GLN A 80 -3.01 -12.08 -14.01
N ALA A 81 -3.72 -11.78 -12.91
CA ALA A 81 -4.63 -10.64 -12.86
C ALA A 81 -3.89 -9.30 -13.05
N TYR A 82 -2.69 -9.16 -12.49
CA TYR A 82 -1.84 -7.98 -12.67
C TYR A 82 -1.41 -7.80 -14.13
N SER A 83 -1.05 -8.88 -14.80
CA SER A 83 -0.69 -8.86 -16.22
C SER A 83 -1.88 -8.42 -17.09
N ASP A 84 -3.08 -8.92 -16.79
CA ASP A 84 -4.30 -8.53 -17.50
C ASP A 84 -4.70 -7.08 -17.24
N ILE A 85 -4.69 -6.64 -15.98
CA ILE A 85 -4.96 -5.24 -15.59
C ILE A 85 -3.97 -4.31 -16.28
N ALA A 86 -2.67 -4.63 -16.25
CA ALA A 86 -1.65 -3.84 -16.92
C ALA A 86 -1.90 -3.79 -18.43
N ARG A 87 -2.20 -4.93 -19.06
CA ARG A 87 -2.53 -4.99 -20.50
C ARG A 87 -3.72 -4.12 -20.87
N PHE A 88 -4.80 -4.15 -20.07
CA PHE A 88 -6.01 -3.37 -20.35
C PHE A 88 -5.82 -1.87 -20.12
N ASN A 89 -4.97 -1.45 -19.18
CA ASN A 89 -4.81 -0.05 -18.81
C ASN A 89 -3.56 0.62 -19.39
N ARG A 90 -2.60 -0.14 -19.96
CA ARG A 90 -1.32 0.37 -20.48
C ARG A 90 -1.41 1.67 -21.29
N PRO A 91 -2.40 1.88 -22.19
CA PRO A 91 -2.49 3.10 -22.99
C PRO A 91 -2.73 4.36 -22.15
N ASP A 92 -3.30 4.20 -20.95
CA ASP A 92 -3.83 5.28 -20.13
C ASP A 92 -3.11 5.46 -18.79
N LEU A 93 -2.23 4.52 -18.42
CA LEU A 93 -1.47 4.60 -17.18
C LEU A 93 -0.71 5.93 -17.10
N SER A 94 -0.72 6.52 -15.91
CA SER A 94 -0.16 7.84 -15.59
C SER A 94 -0.87 9.06 -16.19
N ASN A 95 -1.73 8.87 -17.21
CA ASN A 95 -2.47 9.95 -17.84
C ASN A 95 -3.91 10.04 -17.34
N PHE A 96 -4.68 8.95 -17.49
CA PHE A 96 -6.08 8.87 -17.10
C PHE A 96 -6.32 7.87 -15.96
N CYS A 97 -5.36 6.99 -15.70
CA CYS A 97 -5.39 5.99 -14.64
C CYS A 97 -4.09 5.99 -13.83
N HIS A 98 -4.18 6.07 -12.52
CA HIS A 98 -3.01 6.05 -11.63
C HIS A 98 -2.94 4.74 -10.84
N THR A 99 -1.77 4.11 -10.85
CA THR A 99 -1.52 2.94 -10.02
C THR A 99 -0.87 3.38 -8.70
N VAL A 100 -1.42 2.90 -7.58
CA VAL A 100 -0.90 3.08 -6.23
C VAL A 100 -0.49 1.71 -5.72
N LEU A 101 0.77 1.56 -5.30
CA LEU A 101 1.28 0.28 -4.83
C LEU A 101 1.41 0.26 -3.31
N ILE A 102 1.03 -0.86 -2.71
CA ILE A 102 1.33 -1.18 -1.31
C ILE A 102 2.15 -2.46 -1.29
N GLY A 103 3.37 -2.42 -0.74
CA GLY A 103 4.30 -3.56 -0.74
C GLY A 103 5.08 -3.72 0.55
N ASP A 104 5.80 -4.83 0.69
CA ASP A 104 6.63 -5.13 1.87
C ASP A 104 8.01 -4.48 1.81
N GLY A 105 8.35 -3.76 0.73
CA GLY A 105 9.72 -3.31 0.49
C GLY A 105 10.67 -4.47 0.14
N PRO A 106 11.98 -4.20 0.06
CA PRO A 106 12.98 -5.22 -0.25
C PRO A 106 13.08 -6.24 0.89
N SER A 107 13.11 -7.53 0.55
CA SER A 107 13.14 -8.60 1.56
C SER A 107 14.38 -8.60 2.46
N ASN A 108 15.48 -8.01 1.99
CA ASN A 108 16.76 -7.89 2.68
C ASN A 108 17.01 -6.49 3.25
N PHE A 109 16.02 -5.61 3.25
CA PHE A 109 16.20 -4.24 3.73
C PHE A 109 16.57 -4.17 5.22
N LEU A 110 15.96 -5.03 6.05
CA LEU A 110 16.29 -5.13 7.48
C LEU A 110 17.52 -6.02 7.76
N LEU A 111 18.20 -6.52 6.72
CA LEU A 111 19.49 -7.20 6.87
C LEU A 111 20.62 -6.16 6.78
N GLN A 112 21.52 -6.20 7.77
CA GLN A 112 22.60 -5.22 7.97
C GLN A 112 23.50 -4.96 6.74
N SER A 113 23.55 -5.87 5.77
CA SER A 113 24.51 -5.81 4.65
C SER A 113 24.02 -5.06 3.40
N LYS A 114 22.72 -4.76 3.25
CA LYS A 114 22.20 -4.02 2.06
C LYS A 114 21.57 -2.67 2.38
N GLY A 115 21.01 -2.53 3.59
CA GLY A 115 20.46 -1.29 4.10
C GLY A 115 19.50 -0.58 3.14
N ILE A 116 19.50 0.76 3.19
CA ILE A 116 18.55 1.59 2.44
C ILE A 116 18.68 1.46 0.92
N ASN A 117 19.86 1.10 0.40
CA ASN A 117 20.12 1.01 -1.04
C ASN A 117 19.35 -0.15 -1.71
N ALA A 118 18.89 -1.15 -0.95
CA ALA A 118 18.04 -2.22 -1.47
C ALA A 118 16.72 -1.68 -2.07
N PHE A 119 16.25 -0.51 -1.62
CA PHE A 119 15.06 0.11 -2.17
C PHE A 119 15.25 0.61 -3.60
N GLN A 120 16.45 0.96 -4.04
CA GLN A 120 16.66 1.48 -5.38
C GLN A 120 16.25 0.45 -6.44
N ASN A 121 16.82 -0.76 -6.36
CA ASN A 121 16.48 -1.84 -7.29
C ASN A 121 15.02 -2.28 -7.15
N TYR A 122 14.52 -2.37 -5.92
CA TYR A 122 13.14 -2.76 -5.66
C TYR A 122 12.13 -1.78 -6.28
N LEU A 123 12.36 -0.48 -6.14
CA LEU A 123 11.50 0.56 -6.72
C LEU A 123 11.61 0.60 -8.25
N SER A 124 12.81 0.36 -8.79
CA SER A 124 13.02 0.21 -10.24
C SER A 124 12.16 -0.91 -10.81
N ASP A 125 12.20 -2.10 -10.20
CA ASP A 125 11.42 -3.26 -10.66
C ASP A 125 9.92 -2.96 -10.64
N LEU A 126 9.42 -2.38 -9.54
CA LEU A 126 8.01 -1.97 -9.45
C LEU A 126 7.64 -0.91 -10.49
N ARG A 127 8.55 0.01 -10.82
CA ARG A 127 8.31 1.04 -11.83
C ARG A 127 8.12 0.42 -13.21
N TYR A 128 8.96 -0.54 -13.59
CA TYR A 128 8.84 -1.23 -14.88
C TYR A 128 7.59 -2.11 -14.95
N ASP A 129 7.28 -2.83 -13.87
CA ASP A 129 6.16 -3.78 -13.85
C ASP A 129 4.79 -3.09 -13.84
N TYR A 130 4.66 -1.96 -13.11
CA TYR A 130 3.35 -1.42 -12.74
C TYR A 130 3.12 0.05 -13.10
N SER A 131 4.17 0.80 -13.50
CA SER A 131 4.10 2.25 -13.75
C SER A 131 3.36 3.04 -12.66
N PRO A 132 3.77 2.90 -11.38
CA PRO A 132 3.04 3.46 -10.26
C PRO A 132 3.23 4.97 -10.13
N ALA A 133 2.16 5.67 -9.77
CA ALA A 133 2.20 7.07 -9.39
C ALA A 133 2.79 7.26 -7.98
N VAL A 134 2.58 6.28 -7.09
CA VAL A 134 3.11 6.30 -5.72
C VAL A 134 3.25 4.88 -5.17
N PHE A 135 4.28 4.68 -4.34
CA PHE A 135 4.53 3.45 -3.61
C PHE A 135 4.50 3.69 -2.10
N PHE A 136 3.83 2.77 -1.38
CA PHE A 136 3.80 2.71 0.07
C PHE A 136 4.36 1.38 0.57
N ALA A 137 5.36 1.45 1.45
CA ALA A 137 5.85 0.32 2.21
C ALA A 137 4.96 0.06 3.43
N SER A 138 4.44 -1.16 3.51
CA SER A 138 3.77 -1.72 4.70
C SER A 138 4.74 -2.50 5.59
N SER A 139 6.03 -2.56 5.22
CA SER A 139 7.12 -3.31 5.88
C SER A 139 7.22 -3.12 7.40
N PHE A 140 6.64 -2.07 7.95
CA PHE A 140 6.73 -1.71 9.36
C PHE A 140 5.50 -2.12 10.17
N LEU A 141 4.46 -2.60 9.49
CA LEU A 141 3.27 -3.26 10.05
C LEU A 141 3.10 -4.68 9.50
N TYR A 142 4.01 -5.14 8.63
CA TYR A 142 3.94 -6.42 7.96
C TYR A 142 5.25 -7.21 8.05
N TYR A 143 5.17 -8.46 7.63
CA TYR A 143 6.18 -9.49 7.89
C TYR A 143 7.40 -9.36 6.98
N THR A 144 8.59 -9.60 7.54
CA THR A 144 9.80 -9.82 6.76
C THR A 144 9.73 -11.16 6.02
N GLN A 145 10.58 -11.37 5.01
CA GLN A 145 10.63 -12.66 4.31
C GLN A 145 10.97 -13.82 5.26
N GLN A 146 11.82 -13.60 6.26
CA GLN A 146 12.13 -14.61 7.27
C GLN A 146 10.89 -14.96 8.11
N GLU A 147 10.16 -13.95 8.60
CA GLU A 147 8.94 -14.17 9.37
C GLU A 147 7.83 -14.82 8.53
N ILE A 148 7.74 -14.48 7.23
CA ILE A 148 6.86 -15.13 6.26
C ILE A 148 7.21 -16.62 6.11
N GLN A 149 8.49 -16.96 5.96
CA GLN A 149 8.93 -18.35 5.83
C GLN A 149 8.54 -19.15 7.08
N GLU A 150 8.78 -18.62 8.28
CA GLU A 150 8.34 -19.25 9.53
C GLU A 150 6.83 -19.51 9.55
N LEU A 151 6.02 -18.55 9.13
CA LEU A 151 4.56 -18.68 9.10
C LEU A 151 4.05 -19.68 8.05
N ILE A 152 4.70 -19.79 6.90
CA ILE A 152 4.30 -20.71 5.83
C ILE A 152 4.43 -22.16 6.28
N PHE A 153 5.48 -22.49 7.05
CA PHE A 153 5.65 -23.83 7.62
C PHE A 153 4.54 -24.20 8.60
N ASP A 154 3.97 -23.23 9.31
CA ASP A 154 3.01 -23.47 10.40
C ASP A 154 1.53 -23.37 9.97
N HIS A 155 1.20 -22.67 8.88
CA HIS A 155 -0.19 -22.21 8.63
C HIS A 155 -0.74 -22.40 7.20
N ASN A 156 -0.31 -23.42 6.45
CA ASN A 156 -0.94 -23.82 5.18
C ASN A 156 -1.18 -22.67 4.18
N ASN A 157 -0.23 -21.74 4.01
CA ASN A 157 -0.33 -20.58 3.12
C ASN A 157 -1.47 -19.57 3.42
N ALA A 158 -2.03 -19.59 4.63
CA ALA A 158 -2.98 -18.55 5.06
C ALA A 158 -2.31 -17.18 5.17
N MET A 159 -3.10 -16.10 4.94
CA MET A 159 -2.60 -14.75 5.19
C MET A 159 -2.38 -14.56 6.68
N PRO A 160 -1.27 -13.96 7.09
CA PRO A 160 -0.96 -13.86 8.50
C PRO A 160 -1.79 -12.75 9.17
N GLU A 161 -2.49 -13.12 10.25
CA GLU A 161 -3.45 -12.24 10.92
C GLU A 161 -2.88 -11.51 12.15
N LYS A 162 -1.69 -11.90 12.61
CA LYS A 162 -1.02 -11.34 13.79
C LYS A 162 0.00 -10.28 13.40
N ILE A 163 0.54 -9.56 14.36
CA ILE A 163 1.70 -8.70 14.09
C ILE A 163 2.98 -9.53 13.92
N PRO A 164 3.96 -9.03 13.15
CA PRO A 164 5.32 -9.56 13.13
C PRO A 164 5.94 -9.66 14.53
N LYS A 165 6.66 -10.74 14.82
CA LYS A 165 7.27 -11.00 16.15
C LYS A 165 8.17 -9.85 16.60
N ARG A 166 8.95 -9.28 15.68
CA ARG A 166 9.83 -8.13 15.97
C ARG A 166 9.08 -6.88 16.47
N LEU A 167 7.78 -6.77 16.15
CA LEU A 167 6.93 -5.67 16.60
C LEU A 167 6.29 -5.93 17.97
N GLU A 168 6.31 -7.16 18.48
CA GLU A 168 5.71 -7.50 19.79
C GLU A 168 6.35 -6.75 20.96
N LYS A 169 7.59 -6.24 20.82
CA LYS A 169 8.19 -5.37 21.85
C LYS A 169 7.55 -3.98 21.94
N TYR A 170 6.80 -3.57 20.91
CA TYR A 170 6.14 -2.26 20.82
C TYR A 170 4.62 -2.33 20.97
N PHE A 171 4.05 -3.53 20.86
CA PHE A 171 2.61 -3.78 20.93
C PHE A 171 2.33 -4.88 21.96
N LYS A 172 1.06 -5.19 22.21
CA LYS A 172 0.76 -6.39 23.02
C LYS A 172 1.04 -7.63 22.16
N LYS A 173 1.51 -8.69 22.81
CA LYS A 173 1.74 -10.00 22.17
C LYS A 173 0.46 -10.52 21.52
N ASP A 174 0.59 -11.21 20.39
CA ASP A 174 -0.52 -11.86 19.66
C ASP A 174 -1.66 -10.92 19.22
N VAL A 175 -1.43 -9.60 19.17
CA VAL A 175 -2.46 -8.67 18.70
C VAL A 175 -2.71 -8.87 17.20
N PRO A 176 -3.99 -8.97 16.77
CA PRO A 176 -4.31 -9.03 15.35
C PRO A 176 -3.93 -7.74 14.60
N VAL A 177 -3.46 -7.86 13.35
CA VAL A 177 -3.13 -6.72 12.47
C VAL A 177 -4.32 -5.76 12.35
N LYS A 178 -5.53 -6.32 12.21
CA LYS A 178 -6.77 -5.54 12.14
C LYS A 178 -6.92 -4.58 13.32
N THR A 179 -6.65 -5.05 14.54
CA THR A 179 -6.75 -4.24 15.76
C THR A 179 -5.72 -3.11 15.76
N ILE A 180 -4.53 -3.33 15.20
CA ILE A 180 -3.52 -2.28 15.04
C ILE A 180 -4.00 -1.18 14.09
N TYR A 181 -4.55 -1.56 12.93
CA TYR A 181 -5.10 -0.60 11.98
C TYR A 181 -6.26 0.20 12.56
N GLU A 182 -7.23 -0.48 13.19
CA GLU A 182 -8.37 0.15 13.87
C GLU A 182 -7.92 1.13 14.96
N TYR A 183 -6.93 0.74 15.76
CA TYR A 183 -6.34 1.60 16.79
C TYR A 183 -5.78 2.88 16.16
N PHE A 184 -4.87 2.78 15.18
CA PHE A 184 -4.23 3.95 14.59
C PHE A 184 -5.20 4.82 13.76
N ARG A 185 -6.26 4.23 13.21
CA ARG A 185 -7.36 4.95 12.54
C ARG A 185 -8.33 5.62 13.54
N ALA A 186 -8.26 5.26 14.82
CA ALA A 186 -9.21 5.66 15.84
C ALA A 186 -10.65 5.26 15.51
N ALA A 187 -10.83 4.01 15.06
CA ALA A 187 -12.11 3.46 14.63
C ALA A 187 -13.22 3.60 15.70
N GLU A 188 -12.86 3.58 16.99
CA GLU A 188 -13.80 3.66 18.11
C GLU A 188 -14.26 5.10 18.44
N LYS A 189 -13.83 6.10 17.67
CA LYS A 189 -14.16 7.51 17.87
C LYS A 189 -14.89 8.06 16.64
N GLN A 190 -15.58 9.19 16.83
CA GLN A 190 -16.30 9.91 15.77
C GLN A 190 -15.99 11.41 15.80
N GLY A 191 -16.32 12.10 14.70
CA GLY A 191 -16.17 13.55 14.56
C GLY A 191 -14.76 14.09 14.86
N ASP A 192 -14.69 15.29 15.42
CA ASP A 192 -13.42 15.97 15.73
C ASP A 192 -12.54 15.19 16.73
N ILE A 193 -13.16 14.43 17.63
CA ILE A 193 -12.46 13.57 18.58
C ILE A 193 -11.66 12.51 17.83
N LYS A 194 -12.26 11.90 16.80
CA LYS A 194 -11.57 10.92 15.94
C LYS A 194 -10.37 11.55 15.25
N ILE A 195 -10.54 12.71 14.62
CA ILE A 195 -9.46 13.41 13.90
C ILE A 195 -8.29 13.70 14.85
N LYS A 196 -8.58 14.22 16.04
CA LYS A 196 -7.57 14.52 17.07
C LYS A 196 -6.86 13.25 17.54
N ARG A 197 -7.60 12.16 17.80
CA ARG A 197 -7.04 10.88 18.25
C ARG A 197 -6.21 10.18 17.18
N LYS A 198 -6.69 10.13 15.93
CA LYS A 198 -5.94 9.63 14.76
C LYS A 198 -4.59 10.36 14.65
N LYS A 199 -4.59 11.70 14.68
CA LYS A 199 -3.35 12.50 14.64
C LYS A 199 -2.40 12.18 15.81
N GLN A 200 -2.92 12.03 17.02
CA GLN A 200 -2.12 11.65 18.19
C GLN A 200 -1.50 10.26 18.03
N ARG A 201 -2.29 9.26 17.62
CA ARG A 201 -1.84 7.87 17.47
C ARG A 201 -0.86 7.71 16.31
N LEU A 202 -1.05 8.40 15.19
CA LEU A 202 -0.06 8.43 14.10
C LEU A 202 1.28 9.04 14.54
N ARG A 203 1.28 10.04 15.43
CA ARG A 203 2.53 10.54 16.04
C ARG A 203 3.21 9.46 16.91
N GLN A 204 2.45 8.62 17.60
CA GLN A 204 3.01 7.48 18.34
C GLN A 204 3.58 6.43 17.39
N LEU A 205 2.86 6.10 16.31
CA LEU A 205 3.35 5.18 15.27
C LEU A 205 4.65 5.68 14.66
N LYS A 206 4.73 7.00 14.36
CA LYS A 206 5.95 7.63 13.85
C LYS A 206 7.13 7.43 14.80
N LYS A 207 6.92 7.56 16.12
CA LYS A 207 7.98 7.30 17.11
C LYS A 207 8.42 5.84 17.13
N ILE A 208 7.48 4.89 17.02
CA ILE A 208 7.80 3.46 16.95
C ILE A 208 8.63 3.17 15.71
N PHE A 209 8.22 3.70 14.57
CA PHE A 209 8.96 3.56 13.31
C PHE A 209 10.40 4.08 13.42
N LEU A 210 10.58 5.29 13.94
CA LEU A 210 11.92 5.88 14.04
C LEU A 210 12.83 5.07 14.98
N LYS A 211 12.27 4.43 16.02
CA LYS A 211 13.02 3.50 16.87
C LYS A 211 13.43 2.24 16.13
N LEU A 212 12.50 1.61 15.40
CA LEU A 212 12.80 0.43 14.58
C LEU A 212 13.92 0.71 13.59
N VAL A 213 13.81 1.83 12.88
CA VAL A 213 14.83 2.24 11.91
C VAL A 213 16.18 2.51 12.59
N ALA A 214 16.21 3.17 13.75
CA ALA A 214 17.46 3.42 14.47
C ALA A 214 18.11 2.12 15.00
N GLU A 215 17.31 1.12 15.38
CA GLU A 215 17.80 -0.18 15.83
C GLU A 215 18.32 -1.04 14.67
N ASP A 216 17.59 -1.07 13.55
CA ASP A 216 17.86 -1.97 12.43
C ASP A 216 18.84 -1.36 11.41
N LEU A 217 18.95 -0.01 11.35
CA LEU A 217 19.70 0.74 10.33
C LEU A 217 20.41 1.97 10.92
N PRO A 218 21.46 1.79 11.74
CA PRO A 218 22.14 2.87 12.44
C PRO A 218 22.70 3.97 11.52
N ASP A 219 23.15 3.61 10.31
CA ASP A 219 23.79 4.57 9.37
C ASP A 219 22.83 5.16 8.32
N GLY A 220 21.53 4.82 8.35
CA GLY A 220 20.55 5.20 7.32
C GLY A 220 19.25 5.82 7.83
N GLY A 221 19.14 6.03 9.16
CA GLY A 221 17.86 6.30 9.79
C GLY A 221 17.22 7.64 9.45
N ASP A 222 18.03 8.69 9.28
CA ASP A 222 17.53 10.04 9.00
C ASP A 222 16.85 10.13 7.64
N ARG A 223 17.40 9.45 6.62
CA ARG A 223 16.77 9.39 5.29
C ARG A 223 15.41 8.71 5.32
N LEU A 224 15.25 7.66 6.11
CA LEU A 224 13.97 6.95 6.23
C LEU A 224 12.92 7.75 7.00
N ALA A 225 13.32 8.73 7.82
CA ALA A 225 12.39 9.65 8.43
C ALA A 225 11.61 10.47 7.37
N GLU A 226 12.20 10.74 6.20
CA GLU A 226 11.51 11.39 5.08
C GLU A 226 10.38 10.54 4.51
N ALA A 227 10.50 9.20 4.56
CA ALA A 227 9.45 8.28 4.10
C ALA A 227 8.15 8.37 4.94
N LEU A 228 8.23 8.97 6.12
CA LEU A 228 7.10 9.27 7.01
C LEU A 228 6.48 10.64 6.74
N THR A 229 6.90 11.34 5.70
CA THR A 229 6.39 12.63 5.26
C THR A 229 5.62 12.50 3.95
N LYS A 230 4.85 13.52 3.57
CA LYS A 230 4.15 13.55 2.29
C LYS A 230 5.11 13.51 1.09
N GLN A 231 6.32 14.04 1.26
CA GLN A 231 7.32 14.13 0.20
C GLN A 231 7.91 12.77 -0.18
N GLY A 232 7.92 11.82 0.74
CA GLY A 232 8.56 10.51 0.58
C GLY A 232 10.09 10.56 0.56
N CYS A 233 10.73 9.42 0.80
CA CYS A 233 12.18 9.26 0.71
C CYS A 233 12.59 8.98 -0.74
N SER A 234 13.55 9.74 -1.25
CA SER A 234 14.03 9.64 -2.63
C SER A 234 15.32 8.81 -2.73
N PHE A 235 15.53 8.14 -3.86
CA PHE A 235 16.72 7.34 -4.14
C PHE A 235 17.41 7.82 -5.42
N PRO A 236 18.75 7.90 -5.46
CA PRO A 236 19.47 8.26 -6.69
C PRO A 236 19.07 7.36 -7.85
N GLY A 237 18.81 7.95 -9.02
CA GLY A 237 18.43 7.20 -10.23
C GLY A 237 16.98 6.71 -10.26
N GLU A 238 16.20 6.87 -9.18
CA GLU A 238 14.80 6.44 -9.14
C GLU A 238 13.83 7.61 -9.03
N ALA A 239 12.82 7.60 -9.92
CA ALA A 239 11.73 8.57 -9.88
C ALA A 239 10.67 8.22 -8.83
N LEU A 240 10.50 6.93 -8.54
CA LEU A 240 9.54 6.45 -7.56
C LEU A 240 10.10 6.63 -6.15
N LYS A 241 9.31 7.25 -5.27
CA LYS A 241 9.69 7.51 -3.88
C LYS A 241 9.13 6.47 -2.93
N LEU A 242 9.82 6.26 -1.82
CA LEU A 242 9.36 5.45 -0.71
C LEU A 242 8.47 6.28 0.22
N ASN A 243 7.21 5.90 0.35
CA ASN A 243 6.32 6.36 1.42
C ASN A 243 6.04 5.19 2.37
N VAL A 244 5.61 5.48 3.59
CA VAL A 244 5.28 4.45 4.59
C VAL A 244 3.77 4.45 4.81
N TYR A 245 3.14 3.29 4.63
CA TYR A 245 1.73 3.13 4.99
C TYR A 245 1.55 3.15 6.52
N PRO A 246 0.54 3.85 7.08
CA PRO A 246 -0.53 4.59 6.43
C PRO A 246 -0.32 6.12 6.39
N PHE A 247 0.91 6.62 6.50
CA PHE A 247 1.17 8.06 6.56
C PHE A 247 0.85 8.74 5.23
N PHE A 248 0.04 9.81 5.27
CA PHE A 248 -0.32 10.63 4.10
C PHE A 248 -1.00 9.85 2.95
N PHE A 249 -1.48 8.63 3.20
CA PHE A 249 -2.08 7.78 2.19
C PHE A 249 -3.33 8.43 1.56
N GLU A 250 -4.27 8.87 2.40
CA GLU A 250 -5.53 9.47 1.94
C GLU A 250 -5.29 10.78 1.17
N GLU A 251 -4.30 11.57 1.60
CA GLU A 251 -3.88 12.78 0.89
C GLU A 251 -3.32 12.46 -0.50
N TRP A 252 -2.53 11.38 -0.64
CA TRP A 252 -2.00 10.96 -1.95
C TRP A 252 -3.10 10.51 -2.89
N ILE A 253 -4.07 9.73 -2.40
CA ILE A 253 -5.23 9.34 -3.21
C ILE A 253 -5.99 10.58 -3.68
N TRP A 254 -6.21 11.56 -2.80
CA TRP A 254 -6.89 12.80 -3.15
C TRP A 254 -6.17 13.62 -4.21
N ASP A 255 -4.84 13.76 -4.11
CA ASP A 255 -4.05 14.48 -5.11
C ASP A 255 -4.13 13.82 -6.49
N LEU A 256 -4.09 12.48 -6.52
CA LEU A 256 -4.24 11.71 -7.77
C LEU A 256 -5.65 11.86 -8.37
N LEU A 257 -6.69 11.94 -7.55
CA LEU A 257 -8.07 12.20 -8.03
C LEU A 257 -8.24 13.61 -8.60
N LYS A 258 -7.42 14.58 -8.16
CA LYS A 258 -7.42 15.94 -8.72
C LYS A 258 -6.60 16.07 -9.98
N PHE A 259 -5.80 15.07 -10.33
CA PHE A 259 -5.00 15.12 -11.53
C PHE A 259 -5.93 15.17 -12.75
N ILE A 260 -5.87 16.28 -13.48
CA ILE A 260 -6.56 16.47 -14.76
C ILE A 260 -5.55 16.14 -15.85
N PRO A 261 -5.79 15.11 -16.68
CA PRO A 261 -4.93 14.80 -17.80
C PRO A 261 -4.80 16.03 -18.70
N ARG A 262 -3.57 16.39 -19.09
CA ARG A 262 -3.39 17.37 -20.17
C ARG A 262 -3.80 16.68 -21.48
N PRO A 263 -4.58 17.33 -22.35
CA PRO A 263 -4.87 16.75 -23.66
C PRO A 263 -3.54 16.49 -24.37
N VAL A 264 -3.36 15.26 -24.84
CA VAL A 264 -2.25 14.92 -25.72
C VAL A 264 -2.46 15.77 -26.97
N LYS A 265 -1.50 16.66 -27.28
CA LYS A 265 -1.49 17.32 -28.59
C LYS A 265 -1.14 16.24 -29.61
N ASP A 266 -2.07 15.98 -30.52
CA ASP A 266 -1.84 15.20 -31.73
C ASP A 266 -0.68 15.79 -32.56
#